data_AF-A0AAW0JDE4-F1
#
_entry.id   AF-A0AAW0JDE4-F1
#
_cell.length_a   1.000
_cell.length_b   1.000
_cell.length_c   1.000
_cell.angle_alpha   90.00
_cell.angle_beta   90.00
_cell.angle_gamma   90.00
#
_symmetry.space_group_name_H-M   'P 1'
#
loop_
_entity.id
_entity.type
_entity.pdbx_description
1 polymer ?
#
loop_
_entity_poly.entity_id
_entity_poly.type
_entity_poly.pdbx_seq_one_letter_code
_entity_poly.pdbx_strand_id
1 'polypeptide(L)'
;MNKTKPHDLLLLLVLSCTWVLTVSATSDAYPSVSDCGVVDEVVVPVRREVYGEEDMPSFQSDDGLGQFLWLRLSMKNGSDANVSELKFSTHSGTHVDAPGHIFDHYYDAGFDVDSLDLEVLNGRSSSY
;
A
#
# COMPACT_ATOMS: atom_id res chain seq x y z
N MET A 1 -36.64 9.58 -40.50
CA MET A 1 -35.25 9.71 -40.00
C MET A 1 -35.12 11.05 -39.31
N ASN A 2 -35.19 11.06 -37.98
CA ASN A 2 -35.15 12.28 -37.20
C ASN A 2 -33.67 12.69 -37.05
N LYS A 3 -33.30 13.85 -37.62
CA LYS A 3 -31.95 14.40 -37.51
C LYS A 3 -31.77 14.94 -36.10
N THR A 4 -30.92 14.28 -35.31
CA THR A 4 -30.47 14.82 -34.02
C THR A 4 -29.77 16.15 -34.25
N LYS A 5 -30.13 17.19 -33.50
CA LYS A 5 -29.54 18.52 -33.66
C LYS A 5 -28.17 18.52 -32.94
N PRO A 6 -27.20 19.29 -33.42
CA PRO A 6 -25.85 19.33 -32.82
C PRO A 6 -25.87 19.73 -31.33
N HIS A 7 -26.88 20.51 -30.91
CA HIS A 7 -27.10 20.88 -29.51
C HIS A 7 -27.50 19.68 -28.64
N ASP A 8 -28.29 18.74 -29.18
CA ASP A 8 -28.74 17.55 -28.45
C ASP A 8 -27.57 16.57 -28.25
N LEU A 9 -26.66 16.49 -29.23
CA LEU A 9 -25.44 15.67 -29.14
C LEU A 9 -24.46 16.24 -28.12
N LEU A 10 -24.30 17.56 -28.08
CA LEU A 10 -23.47 18.25 -27.08
C LEU A 10 -24.06 18.08 -25.67
N LEU A 11 -25.39 18.18 -25.52
CA LEU A 11 -26.07 17.97 -24.24
C LEU A 11 -25.90 16.53 -23.74
N LEU A 12 -26.01 15.53 -24.62
CA LEU A 12 -25.75 14.12 -24.30
C LEU A 12 -24.30 13.86 -23.92
N LEU A 13 -23.34 14.53 -24.57
CA LEU A 13 -21.92 14.43 -24.26
C LEU A 13 -21.58 15.09 -22.92
N VAL A 14 -22.21 16.22 -22.59
CA VAL A 14 -22.05 16.87 -21.28
C VAL A 14 -22.72 16.04 -20.18
N LEU A 15 -23.92 15.48 -20.42
CA LEU A 15 -24.57 14.57 -19.48
C LEU A 15 -23.80 13.26 -19.29
N SER A 16 -23.13 12.72 -20.32
CA SER A 16 -22.30 11.52 -20.14
C SER A 16 -21.00 11.84 -19.40
N CYS A 17 -20.39 13.02 -19.63
CA CYS A 17 -19.23 13.48 -18.87
C CYS A 17 -19.52 13.69 -17.38
N THR A 18 -20.73 14.10 -16.99
CA THR A 18 -21.09 14.24 -15.57
C THR A 18 -21.32 12.90 -14.86
N TRP A 19 -21.72 11.85 -15.58
CA TRP A 19 -21.86 10.49 -15.01
C TRP A 19 -20.51 9.78 -14.81
N VAL A 20 -19.47 10.16 -15.58
CA VAL A 20 -18.13 9.55 -15.48
C VAL A 20 -17.31 10.15 -14.33
N LEU A 21 -17.66 11.32 -13.81
CA LEU A 21 -16.83 12.07 -12.86
C LEU A 21 -17.08 11.77 -11.37
N THR A 22 -17.96 10.84 -11.02
CA THR A 22 -18.19 10.45 -9.61
C THR A 22 -18.11 8.94 -9.41
N VAL A 23 -16.93 8.38 -9.67
CA VAL A 23 -16.45 7.20 -8.94
C VAL A 23 -15.38 7.69 -7.99
N SER A 24 -15.79 8.29 -6.87
CA SER A 24 -14.90 8.37 -5.72
C SER A 24 -14.76 6.93 -5.23
N ALA A 25 -13.57 6.36 -5.37
CA ALA A 25 -13.26 5.08 -4.76
C ALA A 25 -13.29 5.28 -3.24
N THR A 26 -14.46 5.05 -2.62
CA THR A 26 -14.55 4.87 -1.18
C THR A 26 -13.93 3.52 -0.89
N SER A 27 -12.61 3.51 -0.70
CA SER A 27 -11.91 2.31 -0.28
C SER A 27 -12.12 2.15 1.22
N ASP A 28 -12.66 1.01 1.65
CA ASP A 28 -12.68 0.60 3.06
C ASP A 28 -11.27 0.56 3.69
N ALA A 29 -10.20 0.66 2.90
CA ALA A 29 -8.83 0.73 3.40
C ALA A 29 -8.53 2.03 4.15
N TYR A 30 -9.28 3.11 3.91
CA TYR A 30 -9.01 4.43 4.50
C TYR A 30 -10.25 4.98 5.20
N PRO A 31 -10.09 5.71 6.33
CA PRO A 31 -11.21 6.36 6.98
C PRO A 31 -11.87 7.36 6.03
N SER A 32 -13.20 7.39 6.01
CA SER A 32 -13.94 8.41 5.27
C SER A 32 -13.71 9.77 5.91
N VAL A 33 -13.14 10.70 5.13
CA VAL A 33 -13.09 12.11 5.53
C VAL A 33 -14.48 12.71 5.31
N SER A 34 -15.30 12.77 6.37
CA SER A 34 -16.54 13.55 6.32
C SER A 34 -16.19 15.03 6.22
N ASP A 35 -16.72 15.69 5.18
CA ASP A 35 -16.62 17.12 4.92
C ASP A 35 -17.47 17.93 5.90
N CYS A 36 -17.12 17.88 7.19
CA CYS A 36 -17.45 18.86 8.23
C CYS A 36 -16.96 18.30 9.56
N GLY A 37 -15.94 18.96 10.12
CA GLY A 37 -15.22 18.48 11.27
C GLY A 37 -16.09 18.28 12.50
N VAL A 38 -16.42 17.03 12.80
CA VAL A 38 -16.39 16.43 14.14
C VAL A 38 -16.13 14.94 13.93
N VAL A 39 -14.92 14.47 14.22
CA VAL A 39 -14.61 13.03 14.33
C VAL A 39 -14.66 12.65 15.80
N ASP A 40 -15.86 12.48 16.34
CA ASP A 40 -16.08 11.94 17.69
C ASP A 40 -16.26 10.41 17.67
N GLU A 41 -16.05 9.78 16.51
CA GLU A 41 -16.12 8.34 16.33
C GLU A 41 -14.72 7.73 16.50
N VAL A 42 -14.63 6.67 17.32
CA VAL A 42 -13.38 5.91 17.48
C VAL A 42 -13.04 5.28 16.13
N VAL A 43 -12.07 5.89 15.43
CA VAL A 43 -11.59 5.38 14.14
C VAL A 43 -10.77 4.12 14.39
N VAL A 44 -11.35 2.96 14.10
CA VAL A 44 -10.67 1.66 14.12
C VAL A 44 -10.36 1.26 12.67
N PRO A 45 -9.11 0.89 12.33
CA PRO A 45 -8.78 0.40 11.01
C PRO A 45 -9.64 -0.81 10.62
N VAL A 46 -10.26 -0.79 9.43
CA VAL A 46 -11.11 -1.89 8.92
C VAL A 46 -10.35 -3.21 8.81
N ARG A 47 -9.05 -3.13 8.52
CA ARG A 47 -8.14 -4.28 8.46
C ARG A 47 -6.82 -3.89 9.11
N ARG A 48 -6.55 -4.45 10.29
CA ARG A 48 -5.17 -4.56 10.78
C ARG A 48 -4.69 -5.91 10.27
N GLU A 49 -3.78 -5.91 9.30
CA GLU A 49 -2.99 -7.13 9.08
C GLU A 49 -2.31 -7.42 10.42
N VAL A 50 -2.77 -8.47 11.11
CA VAL A 50 -2.22 -8.88 12.41
C VAL A 50 -0.92 -9.64 12.12
N TYR A 51 0.04 -8.92 11.56
CA TYR A 51 1.47 -9.23 11.63
C TYR A 51 2.18 -8.19 12.51
N GLY A 52 1.41 -7.39 13.25
CA GLY A 52 1.84 -6.17 13.92
C GLY A 52 1.82 -6.26 15.44
N GLU A 53 2.19 -7.41 15.99
CA GLU A 53 2.66 -7.57 17.36
C GLU A 53 3.99 -8.34 17.32
N GLU A 54 4.71 -8.38 18.44
CA GLU A 54 6.02 -9.04 18.62
C GLU A 54 6.04 -10.51 18.14
N ASP A 55 4.86 -11.10 17.90
CA ASP A 55 4.59 -12.48 17.48
C ASP A 55 4.79 -12.78 15.98
N MET A 56 5.30 -11.86 15.15
CA MET A 56 5.60 -12.22 13.75
C MET A 56 6.64 -13.36 13.74
N PRO A 57 6.35 -14.51 13.10
CA PRO A 57 7.32 -15.59 13.00
C PRO A 57 8.59 -15.12 12.32
N SER A 58 9.74 -15.60 12.80
CA SER A 58 11.05 -15.29 12.25
C SER A 58 11.79 -16.58 11.95
N PHE A 59 12.51 -16.60 10.82
CA PHE A 59 13.25 -17.78 10.41
C PHE A 59 14.29 -18.17 11.47
N GLN A 60 14.26 -19.44 11.89
CA GLN A 60 15.16 -20.00 12.92
C GLN A 60 15.10 -19.32 14.30
N SER A 61 14.00 -18.64 14.62
CA SER A 61 13.77 -18.06 15.94
C SER A 61 12.51 -18.66 16.57
N ASP A 62 12.64 -19.23 17.75
CA ASP A 62 11.48 -19.68 18.55
C ASP A 62 10.71 -18.48 19.14
N ASP A 63 11.38 -17.34 19.29
CA ASP A 63 10.83 -16.10 19.88
C ASP A 63 10.19 -15.17 18.84
N GLY A 64 10.20 -15.54 17.56
CA GLY A 64 9.72 -14.67 16.47
C GLY A 64 10.64 -13.47 16.21
N LEU A 65 10.08 -12.38 15.68
CA LEU A 65 10.81 -11.13 15.40
C LEU A 65 11.03 -10.28 16.65
N GLY A 66 10.21 -10.44 17.69
CA GLY A 66 10.23 -9.56 18.87
C GLY A 66 9.86 -8.10 18.52
N GLN A 67 10.34 -7.15 19.32
CA GLN A 67 10.11 -5.73 19.04
C GLN A 67 10.93 -5.25 17.82
N PHE A 68 10.23 -4.87 16.75
CA PHE A 68 10.82 -4.34 15.51
C PHE A 68 10.36 -2.92 15.13
N LEU A 69 9.42 -2.33 15.88
CA LEU A 69 8.81 -1.01 15.61
C LEU A 69 8.94 -0.11 16.82
N TRP A 70 9.41 1.13 16.62
CA TRP A 70 9.52 2.16 17.66
C TRP A 70 8.90 3.47 17.19
N LEU A 71 8.06 4.09 18.02
CA LEU A 71 7.59 5.45 17.78
C LEU A 71 8.67 6.45 18.22
N ARG A 72 9.29 7.15 17.27
CA ARG A 72 10.39 8.10 17.52
C ARG A 72 9.89 9.51 17.79
N LEU A 73 8.89 9.96 17.03
CA LEU A 73 8.24 11.25 17.21
C LEU A 73 6.72 11.05 17.28
N SER A 74 6.04 11.87 18.07
CA SER A 74 4.58 11.77 18.21
C SER A 74 3.92 13.14 18.19
N MET A 75 2.83 13.25 17.42
CA MET A 75 1.96 14.42 17.43
C MET A 75 1.31 14.65 18.79
N LYS A 76 1.06 13.58 19.56
CA LYS A 76 0.58 13.70 20.95
C LYS A 76 1.59 14.40 21.85
N ASN A 77 2.88 14.34 21.49
CA ASN A 77 3.98 14.98 22.20
C ASN A 77 4.45 16.27 21.51
N GLY A 78 3.62 16.87 20.64
CA GLY A 78 3.89 18.17 20.01
C GLY A 78 4.78 18.11 18.76
N SER A 79 5.06 16.93 18.20
CA SER A 79 5.71 16.84 16.88
C SER A 79 4.74 17.11 15.73
N ASP A 80 5.22 17.57 14.58
CA ASP A 80 4.36 17.82 13.40
C ASP A 80 3.80 16.53 12.77
N ALA A 81 4.42 15.38 13.03
CA ALA A 81 4.02 14.07 12.54
C ALA A 81 4.34 12.97 13.55
N ASN A 82 3.64 11.83 13.42
CA ASN A 82 4.07 10.59 14.06
C ASN A 82 5.13 9.94 13.15
N VAL A 83 6.33 9.73 13.68
CA VAL A 83 7.44 9.11 12.93
C VAL A 83 7.85 7.85 13.66
N SER A 84 7.84 6.73 12.94
CA SER A 84 8.26 5.44 13.46
C SER A 84 9.54 4.97 12.79
N GLU A 85 10.33 4.19 13.54
CA GLU A 85 11.50 3.47 13.05
C GLU A 85 11.21 1.98 13.04
N LEU A 86 11.72 1.30 12.03
CA LEU A 86 11.62 -0.13 11.84
C LEU A 86 13.01 -0.75 11.77
N LYS A 87 13.22 -1.88 12.44
CA LYS A 87 14.45 -2.68 12.36
C LYS A 87 14.10 -4.16 12.42
N PHE A 88 14.26 -4.85 11.30
CA PHE A 88 14.00 -6.28 11.14
C PHE A 88 14.80 -6.84 9.95
N SER A 89 14.85 -8.16 9.80
CA SER A 89 15.54 -8.84 8.67
C SER A 89 14.78 -8.61 7.35
N THR A 90 15.47 -8.43 6.23
CA THR A 90 14.83 -8.35 4.90
C THR A 90 14.01 -9.60 4.55
N HIS A 91 14.28 -10.73 5.21
CA HIS A 91 13.57 -11.99 5.08
C HIS A 91 12.48 -12.17 6.15
N SER A 92 11.73 -11.10 6.44
CA SER A 92 10.63 -11.11 7.41
C SER A 92 9.28 -10.92 6.71
N GLY A 93 8.29 -11.74 7.06
CA GLY A 93 6.96 -11.70 6.43
C GLY A 93 7.01 -12.05 4.94
N THR A 94 5.99 -11.61 4.19
CA THR A 94 5.96 -11.76 2.73
C THR A 94 7.00 -10.81 2.11
N HIS A 95 7.98 -11.36 1.40
CA HIS A 95 9.09 -10.63 0.82
C HIS A 95 9.50 -11.18 -0.56
N VAL A 96 10.47 -10.52 -1.19
CA VAL A 96 11.09 -10.93 -2.45
C VAL A 96 12.59 -11.11 -2.21
N ASP A 97 13.14 -12.22 -2.68
CA ASP A 97 14.58 -12.47 -2.67
C ASP A 97 15.20 -12.09 -4.01
N ALA A 98 16.31 -11.36 -3.96
CA ALA A 98 17.13 -11.09 -5.14
C ALA A 98 18.00 -12.30 -5.50
N PRO A 99 18.50 -12.43 -6.75
CA PRO A 99 19.42 -13.51 -7.13
C PRO A 99 20.67 -13.58 -6.23
N GLY A 100 21.19 -12.43 -5.81
CA GLY A 100 22.29 -12.33 -4.85
C GLY A 100 22.01 -12.93 -3.47
N HIS A 101 20.74 -13.19 -3.11
CA HIS A 101 20.39 -13.81 -1.82
C HIS A 101 21.01 -15.20 -1.65
N ILE A 102 21.06 -15.99 -2.72
CA ILE A 102 21.51 -17.39 -2.70
C ILE A 102 22.87 -17.58 -3.39
N PHE A 103 23.19 -16.73 -4.37
CA PHE A 103 24.35 -16.91 -5.22
C PHE A 103 25.36 -15.76 -5.07
N ASP A 104 26.51 -16.08 -4.48
CA ASP A 104 27.59 -15.12 -4.17
C ASP A 104 28.07 -14.32 -5.39
N HIS A 105 28.27 -14.99 -6.53
CA HIS A 105 28.69 -14.31 -7.77
C HIS A 105 27.66 -13.31 -8.31
N TYR A 106 26.37 -13.47 -7.99
CA TYR A 106 25.34 -12.49 -8.34
C TYR A 106 25.33 -11.32 -7.36
N TYR A 107 25.61 -11.58 -6.07
CA TYR A 107 25.81 -10.52 -5.09
C TYR A 107 26.99 -9.62 -5.47
N ASP A 108 28.15 -10.22 -5.78
CA ASP A 108 29.34 -9.48 -6.22
C ASP A 108 29.12 -8.68 -7.51
N ALA A 109 28.23 -9.16 -8.38
CA ALA A 109 27.88 -8.49 -9.63
C ALA A 109 26.76 -7.44 -9.47
N GLY A 110 26.22 -7.22 -8.26
CA GLY A 110 25.22 -6.21 -7.96
C GLY A 110 23.78 -6.59 -8.35
N PHE A 111 23.46 -7.88 -8.44
CA PHE A 111 22.09 -8.36 -8.65
C PHE A 111 21.30 -8.39 -7.31
N ASP A 112 21.13 -7.20 -6.73
CA ASP A 112 20.42 -6.93 -5.49
C ASP A 112 18.94 -6.54 -5.74
N VAL A 113 18.17 -6.32 -4.67
CA VAL A 113 16.72 -6.03 -4.77
C VAL A 113 16.40 -4.77 -5.56
N ASP A 114 17.32 -3.80 -5.62
CA ASP A 114 17.19 -2.56 -6.38
C ASP A 114 17.55 -2.74 -7.87
N SER A 115 18.04 -3.91 -8.27
CA SER A 115 18.29 -4.28 -9.67
C SER A 115 17.14 -5.06 -10.30
N LEU A 116 16.06 -5.34 -9.56
CA LEU A 116 14.95 -6.16 -10.04
C LEU A 116 14.06 -5.40 -11.05
N ASP A 117 13.62 -6.12 -12.09
CA ASP A 117 12.71 -5.58 -13.11
C ASP A 117 11.28 -5.46 -12.56
N LEU A 118 10.76 -4.23 -12.52
CA LEU A 118 9.40 -3.95 -12.05
C LEU A 118 8.32 -4.56 -12.96
N GLU A 119 8.60 -4.81 -14.24
CA GLU A 119 7.65 -5.50 -15.12
C GLU A 119 7.49 -6.97 -14.72
N VAL A 120 8.54 -7.59 -14.19
CA VAL A 120 8.47 -8.95 -13.63
C VAL A 120 7.66 -8.95 -12.33
N LEU A 121 7.90 -7.98 -11.44
CA LEU A 121 7.21 -7.90 -10.14
C LEU A 121 5.72 -7.57 -10.26
N ASN A 122 5.31 -6.86 -11.32
CA ASN A 122 3.92 -6.48 -11.58
C ASN A 122 3.26 -7.29 -12.71
N GLY A 123 3.99 -8.21 -13.32
CA GLY A 123 3.55 -8.97 -14.49
C GLY A 123 2.52 -10.04 -14.14
N ARG A 124 1.90 -10.63 -15.18
CA ARG A 124 1.08 -11.82 -14.98
C ARG A 124 1.95 -12.92 -14.41
N SER A 125 1.49 -13.56 -13.34
CA SER A 125 2.05 -14.84 -12.91
C SER A 125 1.92 -15.84 -14.06
N SER A 126 3.04 -16.14 -14.71
CA SER A 126 3.11 -17.22 -15.69
C SER A 126 3.07 -18.54 -14.92
N SER A 127 1.90 -19.18 -14.90
CA SER A 127 1.81 -20.57 -14.47
C SER A 127 2.53 -21.43 -15.52
N TYR A 128 3.70 -21.93 -15.19
CA TYR A 128 4.35 -23.02 -15.93
C TYR A 128 3.67 -24.36 -15.59
#